data_AF-A0A820GPH3-F1
#
_entry.id   AF-A0A820GPH3-F1
#
_cell.length_a   1.000
_cell.length_b   1.000
_cell.length_c   1.000
_cell.angle_alpha   90.00
_cell.angle_beta   90.00
_cell.angle_gamma   90.00
#
_symmetry.space_group_name_H-M   'P 1'
#
loop_
_entity.id
_entity.type
_entity.pdbx_description
1 polymer ?
#
loop_
_entity_poly.entity_id
_entity_poly.type
_entity_poly.pdbx_seq_one_letter_code
_entity_poly.pdbx_strand_id
1 'polypeptide(L)'
;MATLINPQSRLVTISHVTPSIIDQLRLEHGETLSCPCSTVSIPYADFVSHAVSFDPICTSIFTSQQWIAALYTPWVWTKDFRQTASSQ
;
A
#
# COMPACT_ATOMS: atom_id res chain seq x y z
N MET A 1 42.82 -11.58 46.11
CA MET A 1 43.04 -10.85 44.85
C MET A 1 41.80 -11.07 43.99
N ALA A 2 41.02 -10.02 43.72
CA ALA A 2 39.87 -10.10 42.83
C ALA A 2 40.32 -9.75 41.41
N THR A 3 40.11 -10.65 40.46
CA THR A 3 40.35 -10.41 39.04
C THR A 3 39.15 -9.65 38.45
N LEU A 4 39.42 -8.49 37.86
CA LEU A 4 38.43 -7.74 37.08
C LEU A 4 38.29 -8.40 35.70
N ILE A 5 37.14 -8.98 35.41
CA ILE A 5 36.80 -9.49 34.07
C ILE A 5 36.31 -8.29 33.26
N ASN A 6 36.97 -7.98 32.15
CA ASN A 6 36.60 -6.88 31.27
C ASN A 6 35.73 -7.42 30.13
N PRO A 7 34.41 -7.16 30.10
CA PRO A 7 33.54 -7.68 29.05
C PRO A 7 33.87 -7.04 27.71
N GLN A 8 33.98 -7.86 26.66
CA GLN A 8 34.15 -7.38 25.28
C GLN A 8 32.85 -7.56 24.51
N SER A 9 32.40 -6.51 23.84
CA SER A 9 31.28 -6.57 22.90
C SER A 9 31.81 -6.48 21.48
N ARG A 10 31.15 -7.20 20.56
CA ARG A 10 31.44 -7.18 19.14
C ARG A 10 30.17 -6.85 18.38
N LEU A 11 30.24 -5.85 17.51
CA LEU A 11 29.14 -5.50 16.62
C LEU A 11 29.20 -6.39 15.37
N VAL A 12 28.09 -7.04 15.06
CA VAL A 12 27.94 -7.91 13.87
C VAL A 12 26.81 -7.35 13.02
N THR A 13 27.11 -7.05 11.75
CA THR A 13 26.13 -6.55 10.78
C THR A 13 25.70 -7.70 9.89
N ILE A 14 24.39 -7.90 9.75
CA ILE A 14 23.79 -8.95 8.93
C ILE A 14 22.98 -8.29 7.82
N SER A 15 23.38 -8.51 6.57
CA SER A 15 22.69 -8.02 5.37
C SER A 15 21.72 -9.07 4.82
N HIS A 16 20.60 -8.65 4.22
CA HIS A 16 19.58 -9.53 3.63
C HIS A 16 18.99 -10.54 4.62
N VAL A 17 18.38 -10.01 5.69
CA VAL A 17 17.69 -10.81 6.72
C VAL A 17 16.35 -11.34 6.21
N THR A 18 16.08 -12.62 6.47
CA THR A 18 14.75 -13.22 6.32
C THR A 18 13.95 -13.08 7.62
N PRO A 19 12.60 -13.18 7.59
CA PRO A 19 11.78 -13.10 8.80
C PRO A 19 12.21 -14.08 9.89
N SER A 20 12.51 -15.32 9.52
CA SER A 20 12.96 -16.36 10.46
C SER A 20 14.28 -16.02 11.16
N ILE A 21 15.23 -15.36 10.48
CA ILE A 21 16.49 -14.93 11.09
C ILE A 21 16.23 -13.81 12.10
N ILE A 22 15.33 -12.88 11.79
CA ILE A 22 14.96 -11.81 12.73
C ILE A 22 14.30 -12.40 13.98
N ASP A 23 13.39 -13.37 13.82
CA ASP A 23 12.72 -14.01 14.96
C ASP A 23 13.74 -14.72 15.87
N GLN A 24 14.70 -15.42 15.28
CA GLN A 24 15.78 -16.06 16.05
C GLN A 24 16.66 -15.03 16.76
N LEU A 25 17.14 -14.00 16.05
CA LEU A 25 18.00 -12.97 16.64
C LEU A 25 17.30 -12.18 17.74
N ARG A 26 15.98 -12.00 17.62
CA ARG A 26 15.17 -11.35 18.65
C ARG A 26 15.07 -12.19 19.92
N LEU A 27 15.05 -13.52 19.80
CA LEU A 27 15.10 -14.44 20.95
C LEU A 27 16.49 -14.44 21.62
N GLU A 28 17.56 -14.43 20.83
CA GLU A 28 18.94 -14.57 21.33
C GLU A 28 19.57 -13.25 21.80
N HIS A 29 19.20 -12.14 21.16
CA HIS A 29 19.86 -10.83 21.30
C HIS A 29 18.88 -9.66 21.40
N GLY A 30 17.64 -9.89 21.85
CA GLY A 30 16.58 -8.88 21.83
C GLY A 30 16.92 -7.52 22.47
N GLU A 31 17.73 -7.49 23.53
CA GLU A 31 18.13 -6.25 24.21
C GLU A 31 19.23 -5.46 23.48
N THR A 32 20.00 -6.11 22.61
CA THR A 32 21.15 -5.52 21.92
C THR A 32 20.98 -5.45 20.38
N LEU A 33 19.89 -6.03 19.87
CA LEU A 33 19.55 -6.03 18.45
C LEU A 33 19.13 -4.62 18.00
N SER A 34 19.81 -4.09 16.99
CA SER A 34 19.48 -2.81 16.36
C SER A 34 19.18 -3.02 14.88
N CYS A 35 17.98 -2.63 14.45
CA CYS A 35 17.55 -2.66 13.05
C CYS A 35 17.51 -1.22 12.51
N PRO A 36 18.61 -0.70 11.95
CA PRO A 36 18.58 0.60 11.30
C PRO A 36 17.72 0.52 10.03
N CYS A 37 16.72 1.38 9.91
CA CYS A 37 15.97 1.52 8.67
C CYS A 37 16.91 2.07 7.58
N SER A 38 17.13 1.29 6.52
CA SER A 38 17.91 1.74 5.35
C SER A 38 17.15 2.75 4.49
N THR A 39 15.82 2.73 4.58
CA THR A 39 14.93 3.51 3.72
C THR A 39 13.88 4.21 4.58
N VAL A 40 13.73 5.53 4.39
CA VAL A 40 12.79 6.36 5.17
C VAL A 40 11.35 6.17 4.69
N SER A 41 11.16 5.89 3.40
CA SER A 41 9.87 5.62 2.81
C SER A 41 9.97 4.51 1.77
N ILE A 42 8.97 3.65 1.73
CA ILE A 42 8.81 2.64 0.69
C ILE A 42 7.64 3.10 -0.18
N PRO A 43 7.83 3.30 -1.50
CA PRO A 43 6.74 3.56 -2.43
C PRO A 43 5.60 2.54 -2.26
N TYR A 44 4.36 3.01 -2.24
CA TYR A 44 3.19 2.14 -2.06
C TYR A 44 3.14 1.00 -3.09
N ALA A 45 3.57 1.28 -4.32
CA ALA A 45 3.62 0.33 -5.42
C ALA A 45 4.59 -0.85 -5.19
N ASP A 46 5.58 -0.72 -4.30
CA ASP A 46 6.61 -1.74 -4.09
C ASP A 46 6.13 -2.89 -3.19
N PHE A 47 5.16 -2.64 -2.33
CA PHE A 47 4.61 -3.64 -1.41
C PHE A 47 3.11 -3.89 -1.60
N VAL A 48 2.45 -3.10 -2.44
CA VAL A 48 1.04 -3.30 -2.78
C VAL A 48 0.87 -3.45 -4.28
N SER A 49 0.41 -4.63 -4.68
CA SER A 49 -0.01 -4.92 -6.05
C SER A 49 -1.52 -5.03 -6.10
N HIS A 50 -2.17 -4.07 -6.76
CA HIS A 50 -3.61 -4.11 -7.03
C HIS A 50 -3.85 -4.32 -8.52
N ALA A 51 -4.37 -5.48 -8.89
CA ALA A 51 -4.97 -5.69 -10.20
C ALA A 51 -6.46 -5.34 -10.10
N VAL A 52 -6.83 -4.10 -10.40
CA VAL A 52 -8.23 -3.66 -10.31
C VAL A 52 -9.03 -4.31 -11.44
N SER A 53 -9.92 -5.25 -11.09
CA SER A 53 -10.96 -5.76 -11.99
C SER A 53 -12.29 -5.12 -11.62
N PHE A 54 -12.92 -4.41 -12.56
CA PHE A 54 -14.27 -3.90 -12.38
C PHE A 54 -15.27 -4.93 -12.85
N ASP A 55 -16.25 -5.23 -11.99
CA ASP A 55 -17.43 -5.99 -12.41
C ASP A 55 -18.29 -5.14 -13.35
N PRO A 56 -18.90 -5.75 -14.38
CA PRO A 56 -19.85 -5.05 -15.23
C PRO A 56 -21.04 -4.57 -14.39
N ILE A 57 -21.62 -3.44 -14.80
CA ILE A 57 -22.82 -2.90 -14.16
C ILE A 57 -23.99 -3.86 -14.45
N CYS A 58 -24.35 -4.69 -13.47
CA CYS A 58 -25.41 -5.69 -13.61
C CYS A 58 -26.80 -5.07 -13.77
N THR A 59 -27.10 -4.01 -13.01
CA THR A 59 -28.35 -3.26 -13.12
C THR A 59 -28.11 -1.78 -12.82
N SER A 60 -28.56 -0.91 -13.72
CA SER A 60 -28.57 0.53 -13.50
C SER A 60 -29.57 1.17 -14.44
N ILE A 61 -30.25 2.22 -13.98
CA ILE A 61 -31.06 3.05 -14.89
C ILE A 61 -30.19 3.63 -16.02
N PHE A 62 -28.90 3.86 -15.75
CA PHE A 62 -27.96 4.42 -16.71
C PHE A 62 -27.59 3.46 -17.85
N THR A 63 -27.79 2.15 -17.66
CA THR A 63 -27.61 1.14 -18.72
C THR A 63 -28.91 0.82 -19.46
N SER A 64 -30.03 1.43 -19.08
CA SER A 64 -31.32 1.21 -19.75
C SER A 64 -31.39 1.90 -21.12
N GLN A 65 -32.07 1.27 -22.07
CA GLN A 65 -32.25 1.86 -23.41
C GLN A 65 -33.01 3.19 -23.37
N GLN A 66 -33.93 3.34 -22.41
CA GLN A 66 -34.66 4.59 -22.20
C GLN A 66 -33.72 5.74 -21.81
N TRP A 67 -32.79 5.48 -20.89
CA TRP A 67 -31.79 6.47 -20.49
C TRP A 67 -30.79 6.77 -21.61
N ILE A 68 -30.33 5.74 -22.32
CA ILE A 68 -29.43 5.91 -23.47
C ILE A 68 -30.12 6.72 -24.57
N ALA A 69 -31.39 6.47 -24.86
CA ALA A 69 -32.15 7.25 -25.85
C ALA A 69 -32.33 8.70 -25.42
N ALA A 70 -32.56 8.95 -24.13
CA ALA A 70 -32.72 10.31 -23.59
C ALA A 70 -31.48 11.19 -23.82
N LEU A 71 -30.27 10.60 -23.82
CA LEU A 71 -29.01 11.32 -24.12
C LEU A 71 -28.99 11.97 -25.50
N TYR A 72 -29.67 11.37 -26.48
CA TYR A 72 -29.68 11.84 -27.87
C TYR A 72 -30.91 12.70 -28.18
N THR A 73 -31.72 13.04 -27.16
CA THR A 73 -32.83 13.97 -27.34
C THR A 73 -32.34 15.42 -27.26
N PRO A 74 -32.72 16.29 -28.23
CA PRO A 74 -32.16 17.65 -28.34
C PRO A 74 -32.35 18.54 -27.10
N TRP A 75 -33.38 18.26 -26.30
CA TRP A 75 -33.80 19.10 -25.17
C TRP A 75 -33.12 18.73 -23.84
N VAL A 76 -32.49 17.54 -23.76
CA VAL A 76 -31.82 17.06 -22.53
C VAL A 76 -30.41 17.61 -22.41
N TRP A 77 -29.78 17.97 -23.53
CA TRP A 77 -28.38 18.39 -23.59
C TRP A 77 -28.09 19.69 -22.82
N THR A 78 -29.04 20.63 -22.77
CA THR A 78 -28.87 21.93 -22.07
C THR A 78 -29.06 21.84 -20.54
N LYS A 79 -29.47 20.69 -20.02
CA LYS A 79 -29.69 20.43 -18.59
C LYS A 79 -28.91 19.23 -18.07
N ASP A 80 -28.04 18.63 -18.90
CA ASP A 80 -27.26 17.47 -18.51
C ASP A 80 -26.11 17.89 -17.59
N PHE A 81 -26.20 17.50 -16.33
CA PHE A 81 -25.16 17.76 -15.34
C PHE A 81 -23.81 17.13 -15.73
N ARG A 82 -23.75 16.11 -16.59
CA ARG A 82 -22.48 15.53 -17.07
C ARG A 82 -21.73 16.45 -18.04
N GLN A 83 -22.42 17.40 -18.67
CA GLN A 83 -21.81 18.46 -19.46
C GLN A 83 -21.51 19.70 -18.62
N THR A 84 -22.37 20.02 -17.64
CA THR A 84 -22.23 21.24 -16.83
C THR A 84 -21.43 21.04 -15.53
N ALA A 85 -21.16 19.79 -15.13
CA ALA A 85 -20.23 19.51 -14.04
C ALA A 85 -18.81 19.74 -14.55
N SER A 86 -18.35 20.98 -14.40
CA SER A 86 -16.91 21.24 -14.32
C SER A 86 -16.34 20.35 -13.22
N SER A 87 -15.36 19.52 -13.56
CA SER A 87 -14.52 18.85 -12.57
C SER A 87 -14.03 19.90 -11.57
N GLN A 88 -14.47 19.81 -10.32
CA GLN A 88 -13.80 20.50 -9.22
C GLN A 88 -12.49 19.79 -8.91
#